data_AF-A0A2R7SEA8-F1
#
_entry.id   AF-A0A2R7SEA8-F1
#
_cell.length_a   1.000
_cell.length_b   1.000
_cell.length_c   1.000
_cell.angle_alpha   90.00
_cell.angle_beta   90.00
_cell.angle_gamma   90.00
#
_symmetry.space_group_name_H-M   'P 1'
#
loop_
_entity.id
_entity.type
_entity.pdbx_description
1 polymer ?
#
loop_
_entity_poly.entity_id
_entity_poly.type
_entity_poly.pdbx_seq_one_letter_code
_entity_poly.pdbx_strand_id
1 'polypeptide(L)'
;MWPTGRLQPQADRRSVLRRLDPWLENATRKRGLAVGFAALAAAAVMGVSEAAFWGADQALQQSQARHLARNDSLRLRELLTNAETAQRGFLLTGRDDYLAPVQQAEKDLPDVLTRLRGQYESSEWEALVADASRRANEKLSELKLVIQLYRQGNSPAWQGLVESDIGREKMQAVRDAVAQLDRHELVQIAAERDAVFRSLTFGRIGVHGLTLLSLVGLVVFLRRNEALHEARRGHARELAQERDRLDREVARRTAELTELARHLQTVREDERAHLA
;
A
#
# COMPACT_ATOMS: atom_id res chain seq x y z
N MET A 1 -6.13 -17.96 86.93
CA MET A 1 -5.79 -16.53 87.04
C MET A 1 -5.08 -16.14 85.73
N TRP A 2 -5.57 -15.10 85.07
CA TRP A 2 -5.44 -14.82 83.63
C TRP A 2 -4.03 -14.36 83.19
N PRO A 3 -3.59 -14.61 81.94
CA PRO A 3 -2.54 -13.84 81.29
C PRO A 3 -3.17 -12.82 80.33
N THR A 4 -3.04 -11.53 80.61
CA THR A 4 -3.43 -10.45 79.69
C THR A 4 -2.21 -9.92 78.96
N GLY A 5 -2.18 -10.13 77.64
CA GLY A 5 -1.29 -9.45 76.72
C GLY A 5 -1.75 -8.02 76.40
N ARG A 6 -0.79 -7.21 75.92
CA ARG A 6 -0.95 -5.97 75.13
C ARG A 6 0.34 -5.84 74.31
N LEU A 7 0.45 -6.37 73.10
CA LEU A 7 -0.03 -5.85 71.79
C LEU A 7 0.24 -4.35 71.58
N GLN A 8 1.29 -4.08 70.79
CA GLN A 8 1.54 -2.83 70.07
C GLN A 8 0.35 -2.48 69.16
N PRO A 9 0.01 -1.19 68.97
CA PRO A 9 -0.99 -0.82 67.98
C PRO A 9 -0.39 -0.97 66.57
N GLN A 10 -0.88 -1.96 65.83
CA GLN A 10 -0.74 -2.05 64.38
C GLN A 10 -1.35 -0.79 63.76
N ALA A 11 -0.50 0.05 63.16
CA ALA A 11 -0.94 1.11 62.27
C ALA A 11 -1.73 0.49 61.11
N ASP A 12 -2.99 0.90 61.01
CA ASP A 12 -3.97 0.50 60.01
C ASP A 12 -3.47 0.81 58.59
N ARG A 13 -2.83 -0.19 57.96
CA ARG A 13 -2.30 -0.17 56.59
C ARG A 13 -3.38 -0.19 55.50
N ARG A 14 -4.67 -0.08 55.84
CA ARG A 14 -5.78 -0.21 54.87
C ARG A 14 -6.39 1.11 54.37
N SER A 15 -5.92 2.26 54.84
CA SER A 15 -6.55 3.56 54.53
C SER A 15 -5.94 4.34 53.35
N VAL A 16 -4.86 3.86 52.72
CA VAL A 16 -4.16 4.60 51.65
C VAL A 16 -4.59 4.17 50.23
N LEU A 17 -5.11 2.95 50.05
CA LEU A 17 -5.41 2.41 48.71
C LEU A 17 -6.79 2.78 48.14
N ARG A 18 -7.70 3.40 48.91
CA ARG A 18 -9.03 3.80 48.43
C ARG A 18 -9.11 5.18 47.76
N ARG A 19 -8.00 5.93 47.69
CA ARG A 19 -8.00 7.29 47.09
C ARG A 19 -7.55 7.35 45.63
N LEU A 20 -7.22 6.21 45.01
CA LEU A 20 -6.70 6.17 43.63
C LEU A 20 -7.71 5.64 42.59
N ASP A 21 -8.83 5.04 42.99
CA ASP A 21 -9.77 4.39 42.07
C ASP A 21 -10.68 5.31 41.22
N PRO A 22 -11.18 6.49 41.67
CA PRO A 22 -12.17 7.23 40.85
C PRO A 22 -11.55 7.95 39.63
N TRP A 23 -10.22 8.02 39.53
CA TRP A 23 -9.52 8.66 38.40
C TRP A 23 -9.34 7.71 37.20
N LEU A 24 -9.37 6.40 37.44
CA LEU A 24 -9.19 5.39 36.39
C LEU A 24 -10.52 5.04 35.69
N GLU A 25 -11.64 4.97 36.42
CA GLU A 25 -12.93 4.52 35.85
C GLU A 25 -13.55 5.47 34.82
N ASN A 26 -13.35 6.79 34.96
CA ASN A 26 -13.88 7.77 33.99
C ASN A 26 -12.90 8.12 32.86
N ALA A 27 -11.63 7.70 32.99
CA ALA A 27 -10.60 7.85 31.95
C ALA A 27 -10.66 6.72 30.91
N THR A 28 -11.16 5.53 31.28
CA THR A 28 -11.21 4.34 30.40
C THR A 28 -12.18 4.52 29.23
N ARG A 29 -13.36 5.10 29.44
CA ARG A 29 -14.39 5.25 28.40
C ARG A 29 -13.97 6.23 27.27
N LYS A 30 -13.24 7.29 27.62
CA LYS A 30 -12.73 8.29 26.66
C LYS A 30 -11.41 7.86 26.01
N ARG A 31 -10.57 7.09 26.71
CA ARG A 31 -9.39 6.42 26.11
C ARG A 31 -9.80 5.36 25.08
N GLY A 32 -10.87 4.60 25.34
CA GLY A 32 -11.40 3.61 24.40
C GLY A 32 -11.79 4.22 23.05
N LEU A 33 -12.40 5.42 23.05
CA LEU A 33 -12.75 6.14 21.82
C LEU A 33 -11.51 6.62 21.05
N ALA A 34 -10.51 7.18 21.75
CA ALA A 34 -9.27 7.63 21.12
C ALA A 34 -8.45 6.47 20.55
N VAL A 35 -8.34 5.37 21.28
CA VAL A 35 -7.69 4.13 20.82
C VAL A 35 -8.46 3.51 19.66
N GLY A 36 -9.80 3.52 19.70
CA GLY A 36 -10.64 3.06 18.59
C GLY A 36 -10.44 3.88 17.32
N PHE A 37 -10.33 5.22 17.43
CA PHE A 37 -10.01 6.09 16.30
C PHE A 37 -8.61 5.84 15.74
N ALA A 38 -7.60 5.69 16.61
CA ALA A 38 -6.23 5.38 16.18
C ALA A 38 -6.14 4.00 15.50
N ALA A 39 -6.85 3.00 16.00
CA ALA A 39 -6.91 1.67 15.41
C ALA A 39 -7.63 1.68 14.06
N LEU A 40 -8.74 2.41 13.93
CA LEU A 40 -9.42 2.62 12.65
C LEU A 40 -8.52 3.34 11.63
N ALA A 41 -7.76 4.35 12.09
CA ALA A 41 -6.82 5.04 11.24
C ALA A 41 -5.69 4.10 10.77
N ALA A 42 -5.09 3.33 11.68
CA ALA A 42 -4.07 2.34 11.31
C ALA A 42 -4.63 1.29 10.34
N ALA A 43 -5.84 0.79 10.57
CA ALA A 43 -6.50 -0.18 9.69
C ALA A 43 -6.78 0.39 8.29
N ALA A 44 -7.18 1.66 8.20
CA ALA A 44 -7.42 2.31 6.91
C ALA A 44 -6.11 2.59 6.15
N VAL A 45 -5.04 3.03 6.81
CA VAL A 45 -3.71 3.15 6.18
C VAL A 45 -3.22 1.79 5.69
N MET A 46 -3.39 0.76 6.51
CA MET A 46 -2.98 -0.60 6.17
C MET A 46 -3.77 -1.13 4.98
N GLY A 47 -5.10 -0.96 4.95
CA GLY A 47 -5.93 -1.38 3.81
C GLY A 47 -5.62 -0.63 2.51
N VAL A 48 -5.29 0.66 2.60
CA VAL A 48 -4.86 1.46 1.42
C VAL A 48 -3.49 1.00 0.92
N SER A 49 -2.54 0.77 1.82
CA SER A 49 -1.19 0.31 1.49
C SER A 49 -1.23 -1.08 0.86
N GLU A 50 -2.08 -1.94 1.39
CA GLU A 50 -2.34 -3.27 0.86
C GLU A 50 -2.91 -3.15 -0.56
N ALA A 51 -4.02 -2.44 -0.77
CA ALA A 51 -4.61 -2.26 -2.10
C ALA A 51 -3.65 -1.67 -3.14
N ALA A 52 -2.77 -0.73 -2.72
CA ALA A 52 -1.72 -0.19 -3.56
C ALA A 52 -0.66 -1.25 -3.92
N PHE A 53 -0.30 -2.12 -2.97
CA PHE A 53 0.63 -3.23 -3.18
C PHE A 53 0.06 -4.28 -4.15
N TRP A 54 -1.19 -4.71 -3.96
CA TRP A 54 -1.85 -5.66 -4.87
C TRP A 54 -1.98 -5.08 -6.30
N GLY A 55 -2.31 -3.79 -6.42
CA GLY A 55 -2.36 -3.12 -7.73
C GLY A 55 -1.00 -2.98 -8.40
N ALA A 56 0.08 -2.81 -7.62
CA ALA A 56 1.44 -2.74 -8.14
C ALA A 56 1.96 -4.12 -8.59
N ASP A 57 1.70 -5.17 -7.81
CA ASP A 57 2.12 -6.54 -8.14
C ASP A 57 1.44 -7.05 -9.42
N GLN A 58 0.12 -6.86 -9.53
CA GLN A 58 -0.63 -7.25 -10.71
C GLN A 58 -0.17 -6.51 -11.97
N ALA A 59 0.13 -5.21 -11.85
CA ALA A 59 0.64 -4.42 -12.98
C ALA A 59 2.06 -4.82 -13.38
N LEU A 60 2.92 -5.20 -12.42
CA LEU A 60 4.27 -5.68 -12.70
C LEU A 60 4.25 -7.00 -13.48
N GLN A 61 3.40 -7.96 -13.07
CA GLN A 61 3.31 -9.24 -13.77
C GLN A 61 2.77 -9.11 -15.20
N GLN A 62 1.72 -8.30 -15.40
CA GLN A 62 1.16 -8.09 -16.74
C GLN A 62 2.12 -7.30 -17.65
N SER A 63 2.81 -6.29 -17.10
CA SER A 63 3.83 -5.53 -17.83
C SER A 63 4.98 -6.42 -18.29
N GLN A 64 5.45 -7.36 -17.46
CA GLN A 64 6.50 -8.30 -17.86
C GLN A 64 6.07 -9.18 -19.03
N ALA A 65 4.87 -9.76 -18.98
CA ALA A 65 4.35 -10.61 -20.06
C ALA A 65 4.27 -9.83 -21.40
N ARG A 66 3.76 -8.60 -21.36
CA ARG A 66 3.67 -7.71 -22.54
C ARG A 66 5.04 -7.31 -23.08
N HIS A 67 6.00 -7.02 -22.20
CA HIS A 67 7.37 -6.74 -22.61
C HIS A 67 8.03 -7.95 -23.29
N LEU A 68 7.79 -9.17 -22.80
CA LEU A 68 8.28 -10.40 -23.43
C LEU A 68 7.65 -10.59 -24.81
N ALA A 69 6.33 -10.43 -24.95
CA ALA A 69 5.63 -10.56 -26.22
C ALA A 69 6.10 -9.55 -27.28
N ARG A 70 6.32 -8.30 -26.85
CA ARG A 70 6.90 -7.26 -27.69
C ARG A 70 8.32 -7.62 -28.13
N ASN A 71 9.17 -8.08 -27.20
CA ASN A 71 10.56 -8.42 -27.51
C ASN A 71 10.64 -9.61 -28.46
N ASP A 72 9.84 -10.66 -28.28
CA ASP A 72 9.81 -11.81 -29.18
C ASP A 72 9.29 -11.42 -30.57
N SER A 73 8.31 -10.52 -30.67
CA SER A 73 7.82 -9.97 -31.95
C SER A 73 8.91 -9.19 -32.69
N LEU A 74 9.67 -8.36 -31.98
CA LEU A 74 10.80 -7.62 -32.55
C LEU A 74 11.95 -8.55 -32.95
N ARG A 75 12.22 -9.59 -32.16
CA ARG A 75 13.24 -10.62 -32.44
C ARG A 75 12.90 -11.42 -33.69
N LEU A 76 11.63 -11.77 -33.89
CA LEU A 76 11.15 -12.41 -35.12
C LEU A 76 11.52 -11.57 -36.36
N ARG A 77 11.19 -10.27 -36.33
CA ARG A 77 11.51 -9.35 -37.43
C ARG A 77 13.01 -9.21 -37.65
N GLU A 78 13.79 -9.12 -36.58
CA GLU A 78 15.24 -9.00 -36.61
C GLU A 78 15.88 -10.23 -37.28
N LEU A 79 15.54 -11.43 -36.83
CA LEU A 79 16.10 -12.69 -37.36
C LEU A 79 15.87 -12.80 -38.87
N LEU A 80 14.65 -12.57 -39.34
CA LEU A 80 14.33 -12.67 -40.77
C LEU A 80 14.99 -11.56 -41.60
N THR A 81 15.06 -10.33 -41.08
CA THR A 81 15.71 -9.21 -41.78
C THR A 81 17.21 -9.44 -41.93
N ASN A 82 17.86 -9.91 -40.86
CA ASN A 82 19.27 -10.24 -40.87
C ASN A 82 19.56 -11.43 -41.79
N ALA A 83 18.72 -12.46 -41.77
CA ALA A 83 18.83 -13.61 -42.68
C ALA A 83 18.65 -13.21 -44.15
N GLU A 84 17.68 -12.35 -44.48
CA GLU A 84 17.48 -11.85 -45.84
C GLU A 84 18.68 -11.00 -46.31
N THR A 85 19.18 -10.13 -45.44
CA THR A 85 20.37 -9.30 -45.74
C THR A 85 21.61 -10.17 -45.97
N ALA A 86 21.81 -11.17 -45.11
CA ALA A 86 22.87 -12.16 -45.21
C ALA A 86 22.80 -12.97 -46.52
N GLN A 87 21.61 -13.46 -46.86
CA GLN A 87 21.38 -14.21 -48.09
C GLN A 87 21.72 -13.36 -49.32
N ARG A 88 21.29 -12.10 -49.38
CA ARG A 88 21.68 -11.19 -50.47
C ARG A 88 23.19 -10.95 -50.53
N GLY A 89 23.84 -10.76 -49.38
CA GLY A 89 25.30 -10.63 -49.29
C GLY A 89 26.03 -11.87 -49.81
N PHE A 90 25.53 -13.07 -49.50
CA PHE A 90 26.04 -14.32 -50.03
C PHE A 90 25.84 -14.42 -51.55
N LEU A 91 24.65 -14.12 -52.07
CA LEU A 91 24.40 -14.16 -53.52
C LEU A 91 25.29 -13.19 -54.31
N LEU A 92 25.58 -12.01 -53.73
CA LEU A 92 26.42 -10.99 -54.36
C LEU A 92 27.91 -11.33 -54.33
N THR A 93 28.39 -12.01 -53.29
CA THR A 93 29.83 -12.21 -53.07
C THR A 93 30.30 -13.66 -53.22
N GLY A 94 29.39 -14.63 -53.16
CA GLY A 94 29.69 -16.06 -53.09
C GLY A 94 30.40 -16.49 -51.81
N ARG A 95 30.59 -15.61 -50.81
CA ARG A 95 31.35 -15.91 -49.58
C ARG A 95 30.45 -16.47 -48.48
N ASP A 96 30.74 -17.69 -48.05
CA ASP A 96 29.99 -18.40 -47.00
C ASP A 96 29.95 -17.65 -45.65
N ASP A 97 30.91 -16.77 -45.37
CA ASP A 97 30.93 -15.94 -44.14
C ASP A 97 29.65 -15.11 -43.96
N TYR A 98 28.99 -14.73 -45.06
CA TYR A 98 27.73 -14.00 -44.99
C TYR A 98 26.56 -14.85 -44.51
N LEU A 99 26.66 -16.19 -44.49
CA LEU A 99 25.54 -17.07 -44.15
C LEU A 99 25.32 -17.23 -42.64
N ALA A 100 26.20 -16.69 -41.79
CA ALA A 100 26.07 -16.80 -40.34
C ALA A 100 24.69 -16.31 -39.81
N PRO A 101 24.11 -15.18 -40.26
CA PRO A 101 22.77 -14.77 -39.81
C PRO A 101 21.63 -15.67 -40.31
N VAL A 102 21.77 -16.33 -41.45
CA VAL A 102 20.80 -17.33 -41.92
C VAL A 102 20.81 -18.55 -41.00
N GLN A 103 22.00 -19.04 -40.67
CA GLN A 103 22.17 -20.16 -39.73
C GLN A 103 21.63 -19.83 -38.35
N GLN A 104 21.82 -18.58 -37.88
CA GLN A 104 21.24 -18.13 -36.61
C GLN A 104 19.71 -18.11 -36.66
N ALA A 105 19.12 -17.62 -37.76
CA ALA A 105 17.66 -17.65 -37.94
C ALA A 105 17.12 -19.08 -37.98
N GLU A 106 17.82 -20.01 -38.61
CA GLU A 106 17.44 -21.44 -38.59
C GLU A 106 17.39 -22.04 -37.19
N LYS A 107 18.32 -21.62 -36.32
CA LYS A 107 18.39 -22.10 -34.94
C LYS A 107 17.34 -21.44 -34.04
N ASP A 108 17.20 -20.13 -34.10
CA ASP A 108 16.42 -19.37 -33.10
C ASP A 108 14.94 -19.20 -33.46
N LEU A 109 14.60 -19.20 -34.75
CA LEU A 109 13.24 -18.90 -35.21
C LEU A 109 12.18 -19.85 -34.64
N PRO A 110 12.38 -21.19 -34.59
CA PRO A 110 11.37 -22.11 -34.05
C PRO A 110 10.99 -21.80 -32.60
N ASP A 111 11.96 -21.44 -31.77
CA ASP A 111 11.74 -21.12 -30.36
C ASP A 111 11.00 -19.79 -30.21
N VAL A 112 11.38 -18.76 -30.97
CA VAL A 112 10.69 -17.46 -30.98
C VAL A 112 9.23 -17.63 -31.41
N LEU A 113 8.97 -18.41 -32.47
CA LEU A 113 7.61 -18.66 -32.95
C LEU A 113 6.77 -19.49 -31.97
N THR A 114 7.40 -20.38 -31.21
CA THR A 114 6.72 -21.16 -30.16
C THR A 114 6.34 -20.28 -28.98
N ARG A 115 7.24 -19.41 -28.52
CA ARG A 115 6.93 -18.44 -27.46
C ARG A 115 5.84 -17.45 -27.86
N LEU A 116 5.91 -16.88 -29.07
CA LEU A 116 4.87 -15.98 -29.57
C LEU A 116 3.51 -16.65 -29.62
N ARG A 117 3.42 -17.87 -30.15
CA ARG A 117 2.14 -18.60 -30.18
C ARG A 117 1.58 -18.85 -28.78
N GLY A 118 2.43 -19.21 -27.81
CA GLY A 118 2.01 -19.40 -26.43
C GLY A 118 1.58 -18.11 -25.72
N GLN A 119 2.20 -16.97 -26.03
CA GLN A 119 1.85 -15.67 -25.45
C GLN A 119 0.47 -15.16 -25.91
N TYR A 120 0.05 -15.53 -27.12
CA TYR A 120 -1.20 -15.09 -27.75
C TYR A 120 -2.24 -16.21 -27.87
N GLU A 121 -2.03 -17.35 -27.20
CA GLU A 121 -2.99 -18.45 -27.15
C GLU A 121 -4.33 -17.98 -26.56
N SER A 122 -5.45 -18.31 -27.21
CA SER A 122 -6.79 -17.88 -26.79
C SER A 122 -7.00 -16.35 -26.77
N SER A 123 -6.14 -15.59 -27.45
CA SER A 123 -6.29 -14.13 -27.61
C SER A 123 -6.93 -13.76 -28.95
N GLU A 124 -7.45 -12.54 -29.08
CA GLU A 124 -7.94 -12.01 -30.36
C GLU A 124 -6.85 -11.94 -31.45
N TRP A 125 -5.57 -12.01 -31.05
CA TRP A 125 -4.40 -11.94 -31.92
C TRP A 125 -3.87 -13.31 -32.35
N GLU A 126 -4.46 -14.41 -31.86
CA GLU A 126 -4.01 -15.78 -32.14
C GLU A 126 -3.90 -16.05 -33.65
N ALA A 127 -4.93 -15.67 -34.41
CA ALA A 127 -4.96 -15.86 -35.86
C ALA A 127 -3.86 -15.07 -36.59
N LEU A 128 -3.59 -13.82 -36.16
CA LEU A 128 -2.54 -12.99 -36.74
C LEU A 128 -1.15 -13.60 -36.46
N VAL A 129 -0.92 -14.08 -35.23
CA VAL A 129 0.35 -14.68 -34.82
C VAL A 129 0.56 -16.02 -35.54
N ALA A 130 -0.49 -16.82 -35.72
CA ALA A 130 -0.44 -18.06 -36.49
C ALA A 130 -0.10 -17.81 -37.96
N ASP A 131 -0.72 -16.78 -38.58
CA ASP A 131 -0.41 -16.35 -39.95
C ASP A 131 1.03 -15.88 -40.09
N ALA A 132 1.48 -14.98 -39.20
CA ALA A 132 2.85 -14.48 -39.18
C ALA A 132 3.87 -15.62 -38.98
N SER A 133 3.58 -16.57 -38.09
CA SER A 133 4.44 -17.74 -37.84
C SER A 133 4.58 -18.63 -39.07
N ARG A 134 3.48 -18.85 -39.80
CA ARG A 134 3.50 -19.62 -41.05
C ARG A 134 4.34 -18.89 -42.12
N ARG A 135 4.09 -17.59 -42.33
CA ARG A 135 4.83 -16.77 -43.31
C ARG A 135 6.32 -16.64 -42.97
N ALA A 136 6.67 -16.59 -41.68
CA ALA A 136 8.05 -16.57 -41.22
C ALA A 136 8.80 -17.87 -41.57
N ASN A 137 8.18 -19.03 -41.31
CA ASN A 137 8.76 -20.33 -41.69
C ASN A 137 8.91 -20.47 -43.21
N GLU A 138 7.88 -20.04 -43.95
CA GLU A 138 7.93 -20.04 -45.40
C GLU A 138 9.03 -19.11 -45.94
N LYS A 139 9.22 -17.93 -45.33
CA LYS A 139 10.27 -16.99 -45.69
C LYS A 139 11.65 -17.59 -45.46
N LEU A 140 11.88 -18.20 -44.29
CA LEU A 140 13.14 -18.87 -44.00
C LEU A 140 13.40 -20.03 -44.98
N SER A 141 12.37 -20.82 -45.30
CA SER A 141 12.47 -21.92 -46.26
C SER A 141 12.82 -21.44 -47.67
N GLU A 142 12.24 -20.32 -48.10
CA GLU A 142 12.56 -19.66 -49.37
C GLU A 142 14.03 -19.21 -49.39
N LEU A 143 14.52 -18.53 -48.34
CA LEU A 143 15.93 -18.12 -48.25
C LEU A 143 16.89 -19.33 -48.41
N LYS A 144 16.59 -20.44 -47.73
CA LYS A 144 17.37 -21.68 -47.80
C LYS A 144 17.37 -22.28 -49.20
N LEU A 145 16.21 -22.32 -49.84
CA LEU A 145 16.06 -22.84 -51.20
C LEU A 145 16.89 -22.01 -52.20
N VAL A 146 16.84 -20.68 -52.10
CA VAL A 146 17.63 -19.79 -52.96
C VAL A 146 19.12 -20.03 -52.78
N ILE A 147 19.61 -20.17 -51.53
CA ILE A 147 21.02 -20.47 -51.24
C ILE A 147 21.43 -21.82 -51.83
N GLN A 148 20.57 -22.84 -51.70
CA GLN A 148 20.82 -24.17 -52.25
C GLN A 148 20.94 -24.14 -53.78
N LEU A 149 19.99 -23.47 -54.46
CA LEU A 149 19.98 -23.35 -55.92
C LEU A 149 21.21 -22.56 -56.44
N TYR A 150 21.62 -21.52 -55.70
CA TYR A 150 22.84 -20.77 -56.00
C TYR A 150 24.09 -21.66 -55.93
N ARG A 151 24.23 -22.44 -54.84
CA ARG A 151 25.36 -23.38 -54.66
C ARG A 151 25.42 -24.47 -55.73
N GLN A 152 24.27 -24.88 -56.26
CA GLN A 152 24.18 -25.86 -57.36
C GLN A 152 24.54 -25.27 -58.72
N GLY A 153 24.82 -23.97 -58.82
CA GLY A 153 25.11 -23.28 -60.10
C GLY A 153 23.88 -23.09 -60.99
N ASN A 154 22.66 -23.35 -60.48
CA ASN A 154 21.43 -23.23 -61.25
C ASN A 154 20.95 -21.77 -61.31
N SER A 155 21.66 -20.95 -62.11
CA SER A 155 21.45 -19.51 -62.17
C SER A 155 20.02 -19.07 -62.50
N PRO A 156 19.34 -19.65 -63.52
CA PRO A 156 17.98 -19.24 -63.84
C PRO A 156 16.98 -19.52 -62.71
N ALA A 157 17.15 -20.62 -61.98
CA ALA A 157 16.20 -21.03 -60.95
C ALA A 157 16.24 -20.12 -59.70
N TRP A 158 17.44 -19.79 -59.21
CA TRP A 158 17.54 -18.92 -58.02
C TRP A 158 17.18 -17.47 -58.35
N GLN A 159 17.53 -16.99 -59.56
CA GLN A 159 17.17 -15.65 -60.03
C GLN A 159 15.65 -15.50 -60.16
N GLY A 160 14.98 -16.46 -60.81
CA GLY A 160 13.53 -16.43 -60.96
C GLY A 160 12.80 -16.42 -59.61
N LEU A 161 13.32 -17.13 -58.59
CA LEU A 161 12.73 -17.12 -57.25
C LEU A 161 12.90 -15.76 -56.55
N VAL A 162 14.07 -15.14 -56.65
CA VAL A 162 14.32 -13.80 -56.08
C VAL A 162 13.49 -12.72 -56.78
N GLU A 163 13.34 -12.82 -58.10
CA GLU A 163 12.59 -11.87 -58.94
C GLU A 163 11.06 -12.03 -58.83
N SER A 164 10.58 -13.19 -58.35
CA SER A 164 9.14 -13.50 -58.24
C SER A 164 8.38 -12.64 -57.23
N ASP A 165 9.05 -11.77 -56.46
CA ASP A 165 8.49 -10.96 -55.37
C ASP A 165 7.85 -11.75 -54.21
N ILE A 166 7.72 -13.08 -54.31
CA ILE A 166 7.14 -13.96 -53.29
C ILE A 166 7.83 -13.76 -51.93
N GLY A 167 9.17 -13.70 -51.94
CA GLY A 167 9.94 -13.48 -50.73
C GLY A 167 9.71 -12.11 -50.09
N ARG A 168 9.43 -11.07 -50.90
CA ARG A 168 9.13 -9.72 -50.43
C ARG A 168 7.75 -9.66 -49.79
N GLU A 169 6.74 -10.27 -50.43
CA GLU A 169 5.38 -10.32 -49.90
C GLU A 169 5.32 -11.02 -48.54
N LYS A 170 5.99 -12.19 -48.41
CA LYS A 170 6.05 -12.93 -47.14
C LYS A 170 6.69 -12.10 -46.03
N MET A 171 7.82 -11.44 -46.32
CA MET A 171 8.49 -10.58 -45.34
C MET A 171 7.62 -9.36 -44.97
N GLN A 172 6.93 -8.76 -45.94
CA GLN A 172 6.07 -7.61 -45.69
C GLN A 172 4.92 -7.98 -44.75
N ALA A 173 4.25 -9.10 -44.98
CA ALA A 173 3.19 -9.57 -44.11
C ALA A 173 3.68 -9.87 -42.68
N VAL A 174 4.91 -10.40 -42.50
CA VAL A 174 5.51 -10.55 -41.17
C VAL A 174 5.80 -9.18 -40.52
N ARG A 175 6.32 -8.20 -41.28
CA ARG A 175 6.56 -6.83 -40.77
C ARG A 175 5.25 -6.18 -40.33
N ASP A 176 4.19 -6.33 -41.10
CA ASP A 176 2.88 -5.75 -40.81
C ASP A 176 2.24 -6.40 -39.58
N ALA A 177 2.36 -7.71 -39.42
CA ALA A 177 1.93 -8.40 -38.22
C ALA A 177 2.71 -7.93 -36.98
N VAL A 178 4.04 -7.88 -37.05
CA VAL A 178 4.88 -7.40 -35.94
C VAL A 178 4.57 -5.93 -35.59
N ALA A 179 4.31 -5.08 -36.58
CA ALA A 179 3.93 -3.68 -36.34
C ALA A 179 2.53 -3.52 -35.71
N GLN A 180 1.60 -4.42 -36.00
CA GLN A 180 0.30 -4.45 -35.33
C GLN A 180 0.45 -4.90 -33.87
N LEU A 181 1.20 -5.97 -33.62
CA LEU A 181 1.48 -6.46 -32.27
C LEU A 181 2.23 -5.40 -31.43
N ASP A 182 3.28 -4.77 -31.97
CA ASP A 182 4.04 -3.73 -31.26
C ASP A 182 3.16 -2.53 -30.87
N ARG A 183 2.27 -2.08 -31.76
CA ARG A 183 1.32 -0.99 -31.45
C ARG A 183 0.33 -1.40 -30.37
N HIS A 184 -0.19 -2.63 -30.44
CA HIS A 184 -1.08 -3.17 -29.42
C HIS A 184 -0.39 -3.19 -28.05
N GLU A 185 0.80 -3.78 -27.96
CA GLU A 185 1.54 -3.85 -26.69
C GLU A 185 1.89 -2.47 -26.14
N LEU A 186 2.24 -1.49 -26.98
CA LEU A 186 2.54 -0.13 -26.52
C LEU A 186 1.32 0.58 -25.93
N VAL A 187 0.14 0.46 -26.54
CA VAL A 187 -1.11 1.03 -26.02
C VAL A 187 -1.47 0.40 -24.68
N GLN A 188 -1.33 -0.91 -24.60
CA GLN A 188 -1.60 -1.72 -23.43
C GLN A 188 -0.67 -1.36 -22.25
N ILE A 189 0.64 -1.29 -22.50
CA ILE A 189 1.65 -0.85 -21.51
C ILE A 189 1.35 0.57 -21.00
N ALA A 190 0.91 1.47 -21.88
CA ALA A 190 0.52 2.83 -21.47
C ALA A 190 -0.71 2.82 -20.53
N ALA A 191 -1.74 2.03 -20.86
CA ALA A 191 -2.95 1.92 -20.04
C ALA A 191 -2.68 1.31 -18.65
N GLU A 192 -1.78 0.33 -18.55
CA GLU A 192 -1.33 -0.24 -17.28
C GLU A 192 -0.62 0.79 -16.40
N ARG A 193 0.28 1.59 -16.98
CA ARG A 193 0.96 2.66 -16.24
C ARG A 193 -0.05 3.64 -15.65
N ASP A 194 -1.05 4.04 -16.43
CA ASP A 194 -2.10 4.94 -15.95
C ASP A 194 -2.97 4.31 -14.84
N ALA A 195 -3.22 3.00 -14.90
CA ALA A 195 -3.90 2.28 -13.81
C ALA A 195 -3.07 2.29 -12.52
N VAL A 196 -1.76 2.05 -12.61
CA VAL A 196 -0.83 2.12 -11.46
C VAL A 196 -0.81 3.52 -10.87
N PHE A 197 -0.65 4.55 -11.69
CA PHE A 197 -0.62 5.94 -11.22
C PHE A 197 -1.94 6.35 -10.53
N ARG A 198 -3.09 5.91 -11.06
CA ARG A 198 -4.39 6.15 -10.42
C ARG A 198 -4.49 5.47 -9.07
N SER A 199 -4.10 4.20 -8.97
CA SER A 199 -4.10 3.45 -7.70
C SER A 199 -3.22 4.14 -6.64
N LEU A 200 -2.00 4.53 -7.01
CA LEU A 200 -1.10 5.27 -6.12
C LEU A 200 -1.66 6.62 -5.69
N THR A 201 -2.35 7.33 -6.59
CA THR A 201 -2.95 8.64 -6.30
C THR A 201 -4.12 8.52 -5.33
N PHE A 202 -5.02 7.55 -5.53
CA PHE A 202 -6.11 7.28 -4.60
C PHE A 202 -5.59 6.88 -3.22
N GLY A 203 -4.54 6.05 -3.18
CA GLY A 203 -3.91 5.69 -1.91
C GLY A 203 -3.32 6.90 -1.19
N ARG A 204 -2.63 7.78 -1.92
CA ARG A 204 -2.09 9.02 -1.36
C ARG A 204 -3.18 9.97 -0.85
N ILE A 205 -4.28 10.14 -1.58
CA ILE A 205 -5.43 10.95 -1.13
C ILE A 205 -6.05 10.34 0.13
N GLY A 206 -6.19 9.01 0.19
CA GLY A 206 -6.66 8.28 1.35
C GLY A 206 -5.80 8.54 2.59
N VAL A 207 -4.47 8.40 2.47
CA VAL A 207 -3.52 8.66 3.57
C VAL A 207 -3.60 10.12 4.04
N HIS A 208 -3.62 11.09 3.12
CA HIS A 208 -3.74 12.50 3.48
C HIS A 208 -5.08 12.83 4.15
N GLY A 209 -6.18 12.31 3.62
CA GLY A 209 -7.53 12.52 4.19
C GLY A 209 -7.64 11.94 5.61
N LEU A 210 -7.09 10.75 5.83
CA LEU A 210 -7.10 10.09 7.12
C LEU A 210 -6.19 10.79 8.15
N THR A 211 -5.03 11.28 7.71
CA THR A 211 -4.11 12.07 8.53
C THR A 211 -4.79 13.37 8.98
N LEU A 212 -5.48 14.06 8.07
CA LEU A 212 -6.23 15.27 8.38
C LEU A 212 -7.38 14.98 9.37
N LEU A 213 -8.12 13.89 9.15
CA LEU A 213 -9.21 13.48 10.04
C LEU A 213 -8.70 13.14 11.45
N SER A 214 -7.53 12.49 11.55
CA SER A 214 -6.87 12.17 12.82
C SER A 214 -6.39 13.42 13.55
N LEU A 215 -5.83 14.39 12.82
CA LEU A 215 -5.44 15.70 13.36
C LEU A 215 -6.65 16.47 13.91
N VAL A 216 -7.75 16.51 13.16
CA VAL A 216 -9.00 17.15 13.61
C VAL A 216 -9.52 16.46 14.87
N GLY A 217 -9.55 15.13 14.89
CA GLY A 217 -9.93 14.34 16.06
C GLY A 217 -9.06 14.64 17.28
N LEU A 218 -7.74 14.75 17.10
CA LEU A 218 -6.78 15.10 18.15
C LEU A 218 -7.04 16.51 18.70
N VAL A 219 -7.25 17.50 17.82
CA VAL A 219 -7.55 18.88 18.24
C VAL A 219 -8.86 18.94 19.04
N VAL A 220 -9.91 18.26 18.58
CA VAL A 220 -11.19 18.18 19.30
C VAL A 220 -11.01 17.49 20.65
N PHE A 221 -10.23 16.40 20.71
CA PHE A 221 -9.92 15.69 21.94
C PHE A 221 -9.19 16.60 22.94
N LEU A 222 -8.15 17.31 22.50
CA LEU A 222 -7.39 18.24 23.34
C LEU A 222 -8.29 19.37 23.89
N ARG A 223 -9.09 20.00 23.03
CA ARG A 223 -10.04 21.05 23.47
C ARG A 223 -11.07 20.55 24.47
N ARG A 224 -11.63 19.36 24.26
CA ARG A 224 -12.58 18.76 25.21
C ARG A 224 -11.91 18.36 26.52
N ASN A 225 -10.64 17.95 26.48
CA ASN A 225 -9.89 17.61 27.67
C ASN A 225 -9.60 18.86 28.51
N GLU A 226 -9.16 19.96 27.87
CA GLU A 226 -8.94 21.25 28.52
C GLU A 226 -10.22 21.76 29.21
N ALA A 227 -11.34 21.82 28.47
CA ALA A 227 -12.63 22.27 28.99
C ALA A 227 -13.12 21.41 30.18
N LEU A 228 -12.87 20.10 30.14
CA LEU A 228 -13.21 19.21 31.25
C LEU A 228 -12.32 19.46 32.48
N HIS A 229 -11.03 19.75 32.27
CA HIS A 229 -10.11 20.09 33.36
C HIS A 229 -10.48 21.43 33.99
N GLU A 230 -10.86 22.43 33.20
CA GLU A 230 -11.37 23.70 33.69
C GLU A 230 -12.66 23.54 34.50
N ALA A 231 -13.64 22.79 33.98
CA ALA A 231 -14.89 22.52 34.72
C ALA A 231 -14.62 21.81 36.06
N ARG A 232 -13.71 20.82 36.08
CA ARG A 232 -13.31 20.13 37.32
C ARG A 232 -12.62 21.07 38.32
N ARG A 233 -11.76 21.97 37.84
CA ARG A 233 -11.11 22.99 38.67
C ARG A 233 -12.14 23.98 39.24
N GLY A 234 -13.16 24.34 38.47
CA GLY A 234 -14.30 25.15 38.90
C GLY A 234 -15.04 24.51 40.08
N HIS A 235 -15.53 23.29 39.90
CA HIS A 235 -16.24 22.57 40.96
C HIS A 235 -15.40 22.34 42.20
N ALA A 236 -14.10 22.02 42.06
CA ALA A 236 -13.21 21.87 43.20
C ALA A 236 -13.07 23.16 44.02
N ARG A 237 -13.09 24.34 43.35
CA ARG A 237 -13.08 25.64 44.02
C ARG A 237 -14.40 25.94 44.72
N GLU A 238 -15.54 25.64 44.09
CA GLU A 238 -16.87 25.81 44.70
C GLU A 238 -17.00 24.97 45.97
N LEU A 239 -16.62 23.69 45.91
CA LEU A 239 -16.60 22.78 47.06
C LEU A 239 -15.67 23.28 48.18
N ALA A 240 -14.51 23.83 47.84
CA ALA A 240 -13.59 24.40 48.82
C ALA A 240 -14.19 25.64 49.50
N GLN A 241 -14.86 26.51 48.74
CA GLN A 241 -15.54 27.69 49.31
C GLN A 241 -16.72 27.33 50.21
N GLU A 242 -17.52 26.34 49.83
CA GLU A 242 -18.61 25.83 50.67
C GLU A 242 -18.06 25.23 51.96
N ARG A 243 -17.00 24.43 51.87
CA ARG A 243 -16.32 23.89 53.05
C ARG A 243 -15.81 25.01 53.96
N ASP A 244 -15.10 26.01 53.43
CA ASP A 244 -14.56 27.13 54.22
C ASP A 244 -15.69 27.98 54.85
N ARG A 245 -16.86 28.05 54.21
CA ARG A 245 -18.04 28.71 54.76
C ARG A 245 -18.61 27.90 55.93
N LEU A 246 -18.76 26.59 55.76
CA LEU A 246 -19.24 25.69 56.82
C LEU A 246 -18.27 25.65 58.00
N ASP A 247 -16.96 25.58 57.75
CA ASP A 247 -15.93 25.60 58.80
C ASP A 247 -15.99 26.92 59.60
N ARG A 248 -16.22 28.06 58.94
CA ARG A 248 -16.44 29.36 59.61
C ARG A 248 -17.72 29.40 60.43
N GLU A 249 -18.83 28.87 59.91
CA GLU A 249 -20.10 28.80 60.63
C GLU A 249 -19.97 27.90 61.87
N VAL A 250 -19.36 26.73 61.73
CA VAL A 250 -19.07 25.81 62.84
C VAL A 250 -18.19 26.48 63.89
N ALA A 251 -17.13 27.18 63.48
CA ALA A 251 -16.26 27.90 64.40
C ALA A 251 -17.03 29.00 65.16
N ARG A 252 -17.87 29.78 64.47
CA ARG A 252 -18.73 30.80 65.09
C ARG A 252 -19.67 30.19 66.11
N ARG A 253 -20.40 29.13 65.74
CA ARG A 253 -21.34 28.43 66.65
C ARG A 253 -20.63 27.82 67.85
N THR A 254 -19.44 27.28 67.64
CA THR A 254 -18.62 26.73 68.74
C THR A 254 -18.17 27.84 69.69
N ALA A 255 -17.79 29.00 69.18
CA ALA A 255 -17.45 30.17 70.00
C ALA A 255 -18.67 30.69 70.79
N GLU A 256 -19.82 30.87 70.13
CA GLU A 256 -21.09 31.27 70.77
C GLU A 256 -21.47 30.30 71.91
N LEU A 257 -21.40 28.99 71.67
CA LEU A 257 -21.69 27.98 72.69
C LEU A 257 -20.68 27.98 73.84
N THR A 258 -19.40 28.19 73.54
CA THR A 258 -18.34 28.27 74.57
C THR A 258 -18.52 29.50 75.44
N GLU A 259 -18.87 30.64 74.84
CA GLU A 259 -19.18 31.88 75.55
C GLU A 259 -20.43 31.72 76.44
N LEU A 260 -21.50 31.13 75.91
CA LEU A 260 -22.72 30.84 76.67
C LEU A 260 -22.44 29.89 77.85
N ALA A 261 -21.67 28.81 77.61
CA ALA A 261 -21.28 27.88 78.66
C ALA A 261 -20.43 28.56 79.75
N ARG A 262 -19.49 29.42 79.35
CA ARG A 262 -18.68 30.22 80.29
C ARG A 262 -19.57 31.17 81.09
N HIS A 263 -20.51 31.86 80.44
CA HIS A 263 -21.45 32.77 81.10
C HIS A 263 -22.28 32.04 82.18
N LEU A 264 -22.85 30.88 81.84
CA LEU A 264 -23.59 30.04 82.79
C LEU A 264 -22.71 29.56 83.95
N GLN A 265 -21.45 29.21 83.69
CA GLN A 265 -20.52 28.82 84.76
C GLN A 265 -20.25 29.98 85.71
N THR A 266 -19.96 31.18 85.20
CA THR A 266 -19.78 32.38 86.05
C THR A 266 -21.02 32.69 86.87
N VAL A 267 -22.23 32.66 86.28
CA VAL A 267 -23.48 32.87 87.02
C VAL A 267 -23.63 31.84 88.14
N ARG A 268 -23.29 30.57 87.88
CA ARG A 268 -23.35 29.50 88.90
C ARG A 268 -22.30 29.66 90.00
N GLU A 269 -21.11 30.18 89.67
CA GLU A 269 -20.06 30.48 90.65
C GLU A 269 -20.44 31.69 91.52
N ASP A 270 -21.03 32.74 90.95
CA ASP A 270 -21.56 33.90 91.68
C ASP A 270 -22.68 33.49 92.65
N GLU A 271 -23.61 32.62 92.23
CA GLU A 271 -24.64 32.08 93.11
C GLU A 271 -24.06 31.24 94.25
N ARG A 272 -23.00 30.44 93.99
CA ARG A 272 -22.32 29.68 95.05
C ARG A 272 -21.56 30.58 96.02
N ALA A 273 -20.94 31.65 95.54
CA ALA A 273 -20.26 32.64 96.38
C ALA A 273 -21.25 33.44 97.24
N HIS A 274 -22.50 33.62 96.78
CA HIS A 274 -23.56 34.25 97.55
C HIS A 274 -24.22 33.33 98.61
N LEU A 275 -24.04 32.01 98.51
CA LEU A 275 -24.62 31.03 99.43
C LEU A 275 -23.63 30.50 100.50
N ALA A 276 -22.38 30.96 100.48
CA ALA A 276 -21.34 30.63 101.47
C ALA A 276 -21.07 31.82 102.41
#